data_AF-A0A813KI46-F1
#
_entry.id   AF-A0A813KI46-F1
#
_cell.length_a   1.000
_cell.length_b   1.000
_cell.length_c   1.000
_cell.angle_alpha   90.00
_cell.angle_beta   90.00
_cell.angle_gamma   90.00
#
_symmetry.space_group_name_H-M   'P 1'
#
loop_
_entity.id
_entity.type
_entity.pdbx_description
1 polymer ?
#
loop_
_entity_poly.entity_id
_entity_poly.type
_entity_poly.pdbx_seq_one_letter_code
_entity_poly.pdbx_strand_id
1 'polypeptide(L)'
;AMNEESGGRPEVAPDEPSIPLGLGCQPVGVIRNYDPLKGFGFIRCEGLPEDVFFPRSALPTTFQCKTREEMPELVGVQVSLDFTESSSNGRGPRTEKVNLNLMYLTEDRCWVLKRGPVPPKA
;
A
#
# COMPACT_ATOMS: atom_id res chain seq x y z
N ALA A 1 -30.59 19.23 -11.76
CA ALA A 1 -30.21 17.86 -12.14
C ALA A 1 -28.84 17.96 -12.78
N MET A 2 -27.79 17.46 -12.10
CA MET A 2 -27.10 16.21 -12.46
C MET A 2 -26.40 16.38 -13.83
N ASN A 3 -25.09 16.59 -13.93
CA ASN A 3 -24.01 15.59 -13.80
C ASN A 3 -22.72 16.26 -14.33
N GLU A 4 -21.49 15.82 -14.14
CA GLU A 4 -20.82 14.75 -13.40
C GLU A 4 -19.36 15.25 -13.33
N GLU A 5 -18.76 15.27 -12.15
CA GLU A 5 -17.36 15.66 -11.97
C GLU A 5 -16.48 14.55 -12.55
N SER A 6 -16.01 14.77 -13.79
CA SER A 6 -15.15 13.84 -14.54
C SER A 6 -13.78 13.75 -13.85
N GLY A 7 -13.65 12.83 -12.89
CA GLY A 7 -12.36 12.35 -12.41
C GLY A 7 -11.62 11.66 -13.55
N GLY A 8 -10.84 12.44 -14.31
CA GLY A 8 -10.11 11.96 -15.48
C GLY A 8 -9.18 10.81 -15.11
N ARG A 9 -9.38 9.65 -15.76
CA ARG A 9 -8.36 8.61 -15.84
C ARG A 9 -7.08 9.27 -16.36
N PRO A 10 -5.90 9.02 -15.78
CA PRO A 10 -4.65 9.55 -16.34
C PRO A 10 -4.59 9.13 -17.82
N GLU A 11 -4.40 10.12 -18.70
CA GLU A 11 -4.21 9.90 -20.14
C GLU A 11 -2.86 9.20 -20.33
N VAL A 12 -2.90 7.87 -20.32
CA VAL A 12 -1.73 7.03 -20.61
C VAL A 12 -1.36 7.30 -22.07
N ALA A 13 -0.12 7.67 -22.34
CA ALA A 13 0.35 7.88 -23.71
C ALA A 13 0.09 6.60 -24.55
N PRO A 14 -0.39 6.72 -25.80
CA PRO A 14 -0.79 5.56 -26.61
C PRO A 14 0.35 4.56 -26.84
N ASP A 15 1.60 5.00 -26.72
CA ASP A 15 2.81 4.20 -26.89
C ASP A 15 3.39 3.64 -25.57
N GLU A 16 2.72 3.82 -24.43
CA GLU A 16 3.21 3.34 -23.15
C GLU A 16 3.07 1.81 -23.04
N PRO A 17 4.17 1.05 -22.87
CA PRO A 17 4.11 -0.40 -22.89
C PRO A 17 3.49 -0.97 -21.60
N SER A 18 2.73 -2.07 -21.74
CA SER A 18 2.31 -2.87 -20.58
C SER A 18 3.52 -3.51 -19.91
N ILE A 19 3.82 -3.12 -18.67
CA ILE A 19 4.91 -3.70 -17.86
C ILE A 19 4.31 -4.76 -16.91
N PRO A 20 4.72 -6.03 -16.98
CA PRO A 20 4.29 -7.03 -16.00
C PRO A 20 4.89 -6.72 -14.63
N LEU A 21 4.20 -7.13 -13.55
CA LEU A 21 4.73 -7.05 -12.18
C LEU A 21 5.94 -7.98 -12.04
N GLY A 22 7.13 -7.46 -12.31
CA GLY A 22 8.41 -8.17 -12.23
C GLY A 22 9.30 -7.68 -11.09
N LEU A 23 10.45 -8.34 -10.92
CA LEU A 23 11.48 -7.92 -9.96
C LEU A 23 11.89 -6.47 -10.24
N GLY A 24 11.93 -5.65 -9.18
CA GLY A 24 12.24 -4.22 -9.28
C GLY A 24 11.05 -3.32 -9.60
N CYS A 25 9.86 -3.88 -9.87
CA CYS A 25 8.62 -3.11 -9.94
C CYS A 25 8.02 -2.96 -8.54
N GLN A 26 7.56 -1.75 -8.20
CA GLN A 26 6.92 -1.45 -6.92
C GLN A 26 5.49 -0.98 -7.13
N PRO A 27 4.50 -1.91 -7.16
CA PRO A 27 3.11 -1.49 -7.25
C PRO A 27 2.72 -0.67 -6.01
N VAL A 28 1.85 0.32 -6.24
CA VAL A 28 1.24 1.09 -5.17
C VAL A 28 0.01 0.34 -4.66
N GLY A 29 -0.15 0.32 -3.34
CA GLY A 29 -1.32 -0.23 -2.66
C GLY A 29 -1.76 0.63 -1.50
N VAL A 30 -2.84 0.21 -0.85
CA VAL A 30 -3.37 0.82 0.37
C VAL A 30 -3.47 -0.24 1.45
N ILE A 31 -2.96 0.04 2.65
CA ILE A 31 -3.12 -0.87 3.78
C ILE A 31 -4.61 -1.01 4.11
N ARG A 32 -5.15 -2.21 3.92
CA ARG A 32 -6.56 -2.52 4.20
C ARG A 32 -6.78 -2.77 5.68
N ASN A 33 -5.85 -3.49 6.32
CA ASN A 33 -5.89 -3.78 7.74
C ASN A 33 -4.48 -4.03 8.28
N TYR A 34 -4.22 -3.63 9.53
CA TYR A 34 -3.01 -3.98 10.25
C TYR A 34 -3.33 -4.23 11.72
N ASP A 35 -2.90 -5.38 12.24
CA ASP A 35 -3.09 -5.75 13.64
C ASP A 35 -1.73 -5.69 14.36
N PRO A 36 -1.48 -4.65 15.20
CA PRO A 36 -0.22 -4.52 15.92
C PRO A 36 -0.03 -5.55 17.03
N LEU A 37 -1.10 -6.23 17.48
CA LEU A 37 -0.97 -7.31 18.46
C LEU A 37 -0.51 -8.59 17.77
N LYS A 38 -1.12 -8.92 16.63
CA LYS A 38 -0.72 -10.09 15.83
C LYS A 38 0.57 -9.85 15.05
N GLY A 39 0.91 -8.59 14.79
CA GLY A 39 2.14 -8.21 14.08
C GLY A 39 2.10 -8.46 12.58
N PHE A 40 0.93 -8.38 11.95
CA PHE A 40 0.80 -8.50 10.49
C PHE A 40 -0.37 -7.68 9.95
N GLY A 41 -0.39 -7.48 8.64
CA GLY A 41 -1.49 -6.81 7.93
C GLY A 41 -1.64 -7.27 6.49
N PHE A 42 -2.57 -6.60 5.80
CA PHE A 42 -2.89 -6.82 4.40
C PHE A 42 -2.95 -5.50 3.64
N ILE A 43 -2.40 -5.51 2.43
CA ILE A 43 -2.39 -4.38 1.50
C ILE A 43 -3.28 -4.74 0.31
N ARG A 44 -4.21 -3.84 -0.04
CA ARG A 44 -4.96 -3.94 -1.28
C ARG A 44 -4.16 -3.25 -2.39
N CYS A 45 -3.85 -4.00 -3.44
CA CYS A 45 -3.22 -3.47 -4.66
C CYS A 45 -4.19 -3.61 -5.83
N GLU A 46 -4.31 -2.56 -6.62
CA GLU A 46 -5.07 -2.62 -7.86
C GLU A 46 -4.36 -3.57 -8.85
N GLY A 47 -5.15 -4.36 -9.58
CA GLY A 47 -4.62 -5.38 -10.49
C GLY A 47 -4.24 -6.72 -9.84
N LEU A 48 -4.15 -6.80 -8.51
CA LEU A 48 -4.01 -8.07 -7.80
C LEU A 48 -5.38 -8.62 -7.36
N PRO A 49 -5.64 -9.93 -7.57
CA PRO A 49 -6.90 -10.54 -7.15
C PRO A 49 -7.02 -10.58 -5.62
N GLU A 50 -5.92 -10.90 -4.95
CA GLU A 50 -5.83 -11.09 -3.51
C GLU A 50 -5.08 -9.95 -2.82
N ASP A 51 -5.34 -9.78 -1.52
CA ASP A 51 -4.61 -8.81 -0.71
C ASP A 51 -3.21 -9.33 -0.37
N VAL A 52 -2.22 -8.44 -0.44
CA VAL A 52 -0.83 -8.78 -0.17
C VAL A 52 -0.59 -8.83 1.33
N PHE A 53 -0.20 -10.00 1.82
CA PHE A 53 0.18 -10.19 3.22
C PHE A 53 1.53 -9.52 3.51
N PHE A 54 1.63 -8.84 4.65
CA PHE A 54 2.91 -8.32 5.15
C PHE A 54 3.07 -8.54 6.66
N PRO A 55 4.23 -9.04 7.13
CA PRO A 55 4.56 -9.09 8.55
C PRO A 55 5.00 -7.72 9.07
N ARG A 56 5.03 -7.53 10.40
CA ARG A 56 5.59 -6.34 11.06
C ARG A 56 7.04 -6.07 10.67
N SER A 57 7.83 -7.13 10.43
CA SER A 57 9.22 -7.00 9.98
C SER A 57 9.35 -6.34 8.59
N ALA A 58 8.29 -6.34 7.79
CA ALA A 58 8.26 -5.68 6.49
C ALA A 58 8.03 -4.16 6.59
N LEU A 59 7.59 -3.65 7.75
CA LEU A 59 7.44 -2.21 7.98
C LEU A 59 8.81 -1.55 8.22
N PRO A 60 8.93 -0.21 8.03
CA PRO A 60 10.15 0.51 8.38
C PRO A 60 10.52 0.31 9.85
N THR A 61 11.82 0.29 10.17
CA THR A 61 12.37 -0.02 11.50
C THR A 61 11.70 0.76 12.64
N THR A 62 11.35 2.03 12.38
CA THR A 62 10.63 2.91 13.32
C THR A 62 9.30 2.33 13.82
N PHE A 63 8.66 1.46 13.04
CA PHE A 63 7.38 0.82 13.37
C PHE A 63 7.55 -0.60 13.90
N GLN A 64 8.72 -1.23 13.76
CA GLN A 64 8.90 -2.63 14.14
C GLN A 64 8.83 -2.85 15.66
N CYS A 65 9.32 -1.91 16.46
CA CYS A 65 9.33 -2.02 17.93
C CYS A 65 8.17 -1.30 18.63
N LYS A 66 7.25 -0.66 17.88
CA LYS A 66 6.17 0.13 18.47
C LYS A 66 5.06 -0.75 19.04
N THR A 67 4.60 -0.37 20.24
CA THR A 67 3.41 -0.95 20.89
C THR A 67 2.13 -0.52 20.15
N ARG A 68 0.99 -1.17 20.46
CA ARG A 68 -0.31 -0.81 19.85
C ARG A 68 -0.67 0.66 20.07
N GLU A 69 -0.32 1.22 21.22
CA GLU A 69 -0.67 2.58 21.62
C GLU A 69 0.17 3.64 20.88
N GLU A 70 1.39 3.28 20.50
CA GLU A 70 2.32 4.17 19.79
C GLU A 70 2.23 4.05 18.26
N MET A 71 1.50 3.05 17.77
CA MET A 71 1.31 2.81 16.35
C MET A 71 0.30 3.81 15.79
N PRO A 72 0.66 4.58 14.75
CA PRO A 72 -0.34 5.38 14.05
C PRO A 72 -1.32 4.47 13.32
N GLU A 73 -2.48 5.02 12.98
CA GLU A 73 -3.43 4.32 12.14
C GLU A 73 -2.84 4.12 10.74
N LEU A 74 -2.47 2.86 10.44
CA LEU A 74 -1.93 2.47 9.15
C LEU A 74 -3.02 2.17 8.12
N VAL A 75 -4.26 1.91 8.54
CA VAL A 75 -5.37 1.65 7.62
C VAL A 75 -5.60 2.87 6.72
N GLY A 76 -5.66 2.64 5.41
CA GLY A 76 -5.80 3.72 4.42
C GLY A 76 -4.50 4.40 4.01
N VAL A 77 -3.35 4.04 4.59
CA VAL A 77 -2.06 4.59 4.17
C VAL A 77 -1.64 3.98 2.84
N GLN A 78 -1.22 4.83 1.90
CA GLN A 78 -0.61 4.41 0.64
C GLN A 78 0.79 3.89 0.89
N VAL A 79 1.08 2.76 0.27
CA VAL A 79 2.36 2.08 0.39
C VAL A 79 2.85 1.60 -0.96
N SER A 80 4.15 1.49 -1.10
CA SER A 80 4.79 0.86 -2.25
C SER A 80 5.51 -0.37 -1.75
N LEU A 81 5.22 -1.54 -2.32
CA LEU A 81 5.77 -2.81 -1.87
C LEU A 81 6.76 -3.37 -2.88
N ASP A 82 7.84 -3.98 -2.37
CA ASP A 82 8.78 -4.70 -3.23
C ASP A 82 8.20 -6.08 -3.49
N PHE A 83 7.86 -6.36 -4.76
CA PHE A 83 7.33 -7.66 -5.14
C PHE A 83 8.50 -8.61 -5.39
N THR A 84 8.76 -9.48 -4.41
CA THR A 84 9.63 -10.64 -4.61
C THR A 84 8.74 -11.78 -5.06
N GLU A 85 8.99 -12.33 -6.25
CA GLU A 85 8.31 -13.54 -6.75
C GLU A 85 8.62 -14.70 -5.79
N SER A 86 7.78 -14.85 -4.77
CA SER A 86 7.98 -15.87 -3.75
C SER A 86 6.64 -16.23 -3.14
N SER A 87 5.86 -16.98 -3.91
CA SER A 87 5.05 -18.04 -3.32
C SER A 87 4.76 -19.17 -4.31
N SER A 88 5.75 -20.04 -4.48
CA SER A 88 5.59 -21.37 -5.08
C SER A 88 4.79 -22.35 -4.20
N ASN A 89 4.22 -21.91 -3.07
CA ASN A 89 3.61 -22.78 -2.05
C ASN A 89 2.10 -22.55 -1.81
N GLY A 90 1.38 -21.90 -2.73
CA GLY A 90 -0.09 -21.75 -2.63
C GLY A 90 -0.59 -20.87 -1.47
N ARG A 91 0.31 -20.23 -0.73
CA ARG A 91 -0.03 -19.10 0.16
C ARG A 91 -0.02 -17.85 -0.73
N GLY A 92 -1.07 -17.04 -0.73
CA GLY A 92 -1.21 -15.88 -1.63
C GLY A 92 -0.04 -14.87 -1.61
N PRO A 93 -0.16 -13.75 -2.34
CA PRO A 93 0.93 -12.80 -2.50
C PRO A 93 1.41 -12.25 -1.15
N ARG A 94 2.73 -12.19 -0.96
CA ARG A 94 3.37 -11.65 0.25
C ARG A 94 4.46 -10.66 -0.13
N THR A 95 4.73 -9.70 0.75
CA THR A 95 5.87 -8.80 0.63
C THR A 95 6.70 -8.78 1.90
N GLU A 96 8.01 -8.67 1.73
CA GLU A 96 8.99 -8.57 2.81
C GLU A 96 9.42 -7.12 3.06
N LYS A 97 9.00 -6.18 2.20
CA LYS A 97 9.37 -4.77 2.30
C LYS A 97 8.21 -3.86 1.90
N VAL A 98 7.72 -3.10 2.87
CA VAL A 98 6.67 -2.09 2.71
C VAL A 98 7.27 -0.71 2.91
N ASN A 99 7.20 0.13 1.88
CA ASN A 99 7.59 1.52 1.95
C ASN A 99 6.33 2.37 2.19
N LEU A 100 6.32 3.18 3.25
CA LEU A 100 5.22 4.09 3.53
C LEU A 100 5.34 5.34 2.66
N ASN A 101 4.34 5.63 1.85
CA ASN A 101 4.36 6.82 1.01
C ASN A 101 4.05 8.03 1.89
N LEU A 102 4.86 9.07 1.77
CA LEU A 102 4.69 10.31 2.53
C LEU A 102 4.17 11.43 1.63
N MET A 103 3.48 12.38 2.23
CA MET A 103 3.05 13.62 1.61
C MET A 103 3.61 14.77 2.43
N TYR A 104 4.09 15.82 1.77
CA TYR A 104 4.57 17.02 2.44
C TYR A 104 3.42 18.00 2.63
N LEU A 105 3.14 18.39 3.88
CA LEU A 105 2.23 19.49 4.19
C LEU A 105 3.03 20.79 4.20
N THR A 106 2.74 21.67 3.25
CA THR A 106 3.46 22.94 3.08
C THR A 106 3.18 23.93 4.22
N GLU A 107 1.96 23.93 4.74
CA GLU A 107 1.54 24.81 5.86
C GLU A 107 2.31 24.48 7.15
N ASP A 108 2.31 23.22 7.56
CA ASP A 108 3.01 22.74 8.76
C ASP A 108 4.50 22.42 8.54
N ARG A 109 4.97 22.48 7.28
CA ARG A 109 6.32 22.11 6.84
C ARG A 109 6.76 20.73 7.33
N CYS A 110 5.85 19.75 7.32
CA CYS A 110 6.08 18.42 7.85
C CYS A 110 5.73 17.32 6.85
N TRP A 111 6.32 16.14 7.04
CA TRP A 111 5.96 14.93 6.28
C TRP A 111 4.92 14.14 7.05
N VAL A 112 3.83 13.77 6.38
CA VAL A 112 2.75 12.95 6.93
C VAL A 112 2.54 11.71 6.07
N LEU A 113 1.89 10.69 6.63
CA LEU A 113 1.51 9.50 5.88
C LEU A 113 0.52 9.87 4.78
N LYS A 114 0.86 9.57 3.53
CA LYS A 114 -0.04 9.74 2.40
C LYS A 114 -1.16 8.71 2.53
N ARG A 115 -2.40 9.17 2.54
CA ARG A 115 -3.58 8.29 2.59
C ARG A 115 -4.23 8.16 1.22
N GLY A 116 -4.74 6.97 0.92
CA GLY A 116 -5.48 6.64 -0.28
C GLY A 116 -6.93 6.27 0.04
N PRO A 117 -7.76 6.00 -0.99
CA PRO A 117 -9.11 5.51 -0.77
C PRO A 117 -9.06 4.18 -0.01
N VAL A 118 -9.72 4.13 1.14
CA VAL A 118 -9.83 2.89 1.93
C VAL A 118 -10.81 1.98 1.19
N PRO A 119 -10.38 0.79 0.72
CA PRO A 119 -11.31 -0.13 0.10
C PRO A 119 -12.37 -0.56 1.13
N PRO A 120 -13.65 -0.69 0.71
CA PRO A 120 -14.70 -1.11 1.62
C PRO A 120 -14.35 -2.45 2.26
N LYS A 121 -14.67 -2.61 3.55
CA LYS A 121 -14.60 -3.91 4.22
C LYS A 121 -15.68 -4.80 3.60
N ALA A 122 -15.29 -5.65 2.64
CA ALA A 122 -16.08 -6.81 2.23
C ALA A 122 -16.33 -7.74 3.42
#